data_AF-A0A527ZLG5-F1
#
_entry.id   AF-A0A527ZLG5-F1
#
_cell.length_a   1.000
_cell.length_b   1.000
_cell.length_c   1.000
_cell.angle_alpha   90.00
_cell.angle_beta   90.00
_cell.angle_gamma   90.00
#
_symmetry.space_group_name_H-M   'P 1'
#
loop_
_entity.id
_entity.type
_entity.pdbx_description
1 polymer ?
#
loop_
_entity_poly.entity_id
_entity_poly.type
_entity_poly.pdbx_seq_one_letter_code
_entity_poly.pdbx_strand_id
1 'polypeptide(L)'
;CEEPVDVAAPLLIRSRALSDIDLVALIGRHGLPHARAIARRKDLNPTIAQLIRALEKPTLVSVRQQEAVAKTAPESAEVVAPSPDSQQVPGAAAENARRRLRSMMRADDESGGATVDPFAGAETYVKLRETALTGNVAFFQTALADALEIDFSTARSLTANQNYTSLLAALRALDLGEERAFLITVAVYPTEFPHPQAIRIFLDRYRLLHRDAALDRLRGWKAETLSKAIRNAGRVAANADVRKADSDNTAASPKARRV
;
A
#
# COMPACT_ATOMS: atom_id res chain seq x y z
N CYS A 1 -3.87 30.06 -9.51
CA CYS A 1 -3.34 30.56 -10.79
C CYS A 1 -2.34 29.52 -11.26
N GLU A 2 -2.63 28.79 -12.33
CA GLU A 2 -1.73 27.76 -12.91
C GLU A 2 -0.70 28.37 -13.89
N GLU A 3 -0.68 29.70 -14.00
CA GLU A 3 0.16 30.44 -14.92
C GLU A 3 1.60 30.59 -14.40
N PRO A 4 2.60 30.73 -15.28
CA PRO A 4 3.99 30.95 -14.87
C PRO A 4 4.13 32.25 -14.05
N VAL A 5 5.17 32.28 -13.20
CA VAL A 5 5.41 33.38 -12.25
C VAL A 5 5.45 34.75 -12.93
N ASP A 6 5.94 34.84 -14.16
CA ASP A 6 6.03 36.09 -14.92
C ASP A 6 4.64 36.72 -15.19
N VAL A 7 3.60 35.89 -15.32
CA VAL A 7 2.22 36.34 -15.54
C VAL A 7 1.50 36.56 -14.20
N ALA A 8 1.75 35.69 -13.21
CA ALA A 8 1.08 35.76 -11.91
C ALA A 8 1.65 36.83 -10.97
N ALA A 9 2.91 37.24 -11.12
CA ALA A 9 3.60 38.14 -10.18
C ALA A 9 2.90 39.48 -9.95
N PRO A 10 2.39 40.22 -10.97
CA PRO A 10 1.67 41.48 -10.74
C PRO A 10 0.42 41.30 -9.86
N LEU A 11 -0.29 40.17 -10.02
CA LEU A 11 -1.49 39.85 -9.26
C LEU A 11 -1.16 39.44 -7.82
N LEU A 12 -0.13 38.62 -7.62
CA LEU A 12 0.33 38.19 -6.29
C LEU A 12 0.83 39.36 -5.44
N ILE A 13 1.41 40.39 -6.07
CA ILE A 13 1.96 41.56 -5.38
C ILE A 13 0.86 42.57 -5.01
N ARG A 14 -0.14 42.78 -5.88
CA ARG A 14 -1.07 43.92 -5.78
C ARG A 14 -2.52 43.55 -5.48
N SER A 15 -2.95 42.33 -5.80
CA SER A 15 -4.37 41.96 -5.63
C SER A 15 -4.73 41.82 -4.17
N ARG A 16 -5.84 42.44 -3.76
CA ARG A 16 -6.45 42.30 -2.43
C ARG A 16 -7.48 41.16 -2.33
N ALA A 17 -7.84 40.56 -3.47
CA ALA A 17 -8.81 39.46 -3.51
C ALA A 17 -8.24 38.12 -3.00
N LEU A 18 -6.92 38.02 -2.89
CA LEU A 18 -6.24 36.83 -2.37
C LEU A 18 -6.14 36.91 -0.84
N SER A 19 -6.79 35.96 -0.17
CA SER A 19 -6.70 35.79 1.28
C SER A 19 -5.37 35.14 1.69
N ASP A 20 -5.02 35.25 2.96
CA ASP A 20 -3.82 34.60 3.51
C ASP A 20 -3.82 33.08 3.30
N ILE A 21 -4.99 32.45 3.34
CA ILE A 21 -5.18 31.01 3.09
C ILE A 21 -4.82 30.68 1.64
N ASP A 22 -5.28 31.50 0.69
CA ASP A 22 -5.00 31.31 -0.73
C ASP A 22 -3.51 31.46 -1.03
N LEU A 23 -2.84 32.40 -0.37
CA LEU A 23 -1.39 32.60 -0.51
C LEU A 23 -0.60 31.39 -0.04
N VAL A 24 -0.96 30.80 1.11
CA VAL A 24 -0.33 29.58 1.62
C VAL A 24 -0.58 28.40 0.69
N ALA A 25 -1.82 28.23 0.20
CA ALA A 25 -2.15 27.17 -0.74
C ALA A 25 -1.37 27.31 -2.06
N LEU A 26 -1.17 28.54 -2.54
CA LEU A 26 -0.43 28.83 -3.77
C LEU A 26 1.07 28.57 -3.61
N ILE A 27 1.64 28.88 -2.45
CA ILE A 27 3.02 28.50 -2.09
C ILE A 27 3.16 26.97 -2.06
N GLY A 28 2.22 26.25 -1.45
CA GLY A 28 2.26 24.79 -1.36
C GLY A 28 2.16 24.09 -2.72
N ARG A 29 1.37 24.65 -3.65
CA ARG A 29 1.17 24.08 -4.99
C ARG A 29 2.28 24.41 -5.99
N HIS A 30 2.79 25.65 -5.99
CA HIS A 30 3.73 26.11 -7.01
C HIS A 30 5.14 26.42 -6.48
N GLY A 31 5.36 26.25 -5.18
CA GLY A 31 6.67 26.27 -4.55
C GLY A 31 7.34 27.64 -4.46
N LEU A 32 8.66 27.58 -4.31
CA LEU A 32 9.53 28.73 -4.04
C LEU A 32 9.45 29.90 -5.04
N PRO A 33 9.28 29.72 -6.37
CA PRO A 33 9.27 30.87 -7.28
C PRO A 33 8.01 31.74 -7.08
N HIS A 34 6.87 31.15 -6.71
CA HIS A 34 5.66 31.89 -6.33
C HIS A 34 5.76 32.47 -4.92
N ALA A 35 6.39 31.76 -3.99
CA ALA A 35 6.70 32.27 -2.66
C ALA A 35 7.51 33.58 -2.71
N ARG A 36 8.50 33.66 -3.61
CA ARG A 36 9.29 34.88 -3.86
C ARG A 36 8.48 36.04 -4.41
N ALA A 37 7.50 35.78 -5.28
CA ALA A 37 6.61 36.81 -5.78
C ALA A 37 5.71 37.36 -4.66
N ILE A 38 5.16 36.48 -3.81
CA ILE A 38 4.31 36.83 -2.66
C ILE A 38 5.09 37.64 -1.61
N ALA A 39 6.39 37.35 -1.40
CA ALA A 39 7.24 38.06 -0.47
C ALA A 39 7.37 39.58 -0.75
N ARG A 40 7.07 40.03 -1.98
CA ARG A 40 7.15 41.45 -2.38
C ARG A 40 5.90 42.26 -2.02
N ARG A 41 4.87 41.64 -1.43
CA ARG A 41 3.62 42.31 -1.01
C ARG A 41 3.88 43.19 0.22
N LYS A 42 3.32 44.41 0.24
CA LYS A 42 3.50 45.38 1.33
C LYS A 42 2.77 45.00 2.62
N ASP A 43 1.59 44.39 2.48
CA ASP A 43 0.71 44.02 3.60
C ASP A 43 0.70 42.48 3.79
N LEU A 44 1.87 41.87 3.95
CA LEU A 44 2.00 40.43 4.11
C LEU A 44 1.95 40.03 5.59
N ASN A 45 1.17 38.99 5.90
CA ASN A 45 1.11 38.40 7.23
C ASN A 45 2.51 37.93 7.71
N PRO A 46 2.94 38.29 8.95
CA PRO A 46 4.27 37.96 9.46
C PRO A 46 4.57 36.45 9.47
N THR A 47 3.58 35.60 9.68
CA THR A 47 3.72 34.14 9.66
C THR A 47 4.06 33.63 8.26
N ILE A 48 3.40 34.16 7.23
CA ILE A 48 3.68 33.81 5.82
C ILE A 48 5.07 34.29 5.43
N ALA A 49 5.48 35.49 5.86
CA ALA A 49 6.83 35.99 5.63
C ALA A 49 7.91 35.11 6.31
N GLN A 50 7.60 34.50 7.46
CA GLN A 50 8.50 33.55 8.12
C GLN A 50 8.57 32.22 7.37
N LEU A 51 7.43 31.70 6.88
CA LEU A 51 7.36 30.51 6.04
C LEU A 51 8.22 30.68 4.78
N ILE A 52 8.08 31.80 4.06
CA ILE A 52 8.84 32.06 2.83
C ILE A 52 10.35 32.10 3.16
N ARG A 53 10.76 32.75 4.25
CA ARG A 53 12.16 32.77 4.69
C ARG A 53 12.70 31.38 5.05
N ALA A 54 11.87 30.53 5.65
CA ALA A 54 12.24 29.15 5.94
C ALA A 54 12.43 28.33 4.65
N LEU A 55 11.59 28.56 3.64
CA LEU A 55 11.71 27.92 2.32
C LEU A 55 12.93 28.42 1.54
N GLU A 56 13.31 29.70 1.68
CA GLU A 56 14.52 30.26 1.04
C GLU A 56 15.84 29.84 1.70
N LYS A 57 15.81 29.50 3.00
CA LYS A 57 16.97 29.02 3.76
C LYS A 57 16.72 27.60 4.29
N PRO A 58 16.67 26.58 3.41
CA PRO A 58 16.41 25.19 3.81
C PRO A 58 17.49 24.61 4.74
N THR A 59 18.63 25.29 4.93
CA THR A 59 19.77 24.83 5.75
C THR A 59 19.60 24.99 7.27
N LEU A 60 18.55 25.64 7.78
CA LEU A 60 18.41 25.89 9.23
C LEU A 60 17.27 25.15 9.94
N VAL A 61 16.36 24.49 9.20
CA VAL A 61 15.26 23.73 9.84
C VAL A 61 15.75 22.40 10.39
N SER A 62 16.79 21.80 9.80
CA SER A 62 17.40 20.57 10.31
C SER A 62 18.10 20.76 11.67
N VAL A 63 18.55 21.97 12.00
CA VAL A 63 19.28 22.24 13.26
C VAL A 63 18.33 22.51 14.42
N ARG A 64 17.21 23.20 14.20
CA ARG A 64 16.24 23.51 15.27
C ARG A 64 15.39 22.32 15.72
N GLN A 65 15.14 21.34 14.85
CA GLN A 65 14.49 20.10 15.26
C GLN A 65 15.43 19.18 16.05
N GLN A 66 16.76 19.34 15.95
CA GLN A 66 17.72 18.60 16.76
C GLN A 66 17.90 19.19 18.18
N GLU A 67 17.70 20.49 18.38
CA GLU A 67 17.87 21.12 19.71
C GLU A 67 16.63 21.04 20.61
N ALA A 68 15.43 20.88 20.06
CA ALA A 68 14.19 20.88 20.85
C ALA A 68 13.86 19.53 21.52
N VAL A 69 14.51 18.43 21.13
CA VAL A 69 14.27 17.09 21.71
C VAL A 69 15.23 16.76 22.88
N ALA A 70 16.23 17.61 23.15
CA ALA A 70 17.26 17.33 24.15
C ALA A 70 16.99 17.88 25.57
N LYS A 71 15.76 18.34 25.88
CA LYS A 71 15.43 18.91 27.21
C LYS A 71 14.17 18.32 27.82
N THR A 72 14.18 17.03 28.12
CA THR A 72 13.28 16.42 29.12
C THR A 72 13.92 15.15 29.72
N ALA A 73 14.67 15.35 30.82
CA ALA A 73 14.90 14.48 31.99
C ALA A 73 15.47 13.03 31.83
N PRO A 74 16.01 12.40 32.89
CA PRO A 74 16.67 12.91 34.09
C PRO A 74 18.09 12.32 34.31
N GLU A 75 18.78 13.01 35.21
CA GLU A 75 19.97 12.65 35.98
C GLU A 75 19.94 11.23 36.56
N SER A 76 20.87 10.37 36.11
CA SER A 76 21.57 9.31 36.89
C SER A 76 22.37 8.42 35.94
N ALA A 77 23.65 8.71 35.72
CA ALA A 77 24.69 7.73 35.37
C ALA A 77 26.07 8.41 35.39
N GLU A 78 26.85 8.00 36.38
CA GLU A 78 28.31 8.03 36.52
C GLU A 78 29.14 8.91 35.57
N VAL A 79 29.80 9.86 36.22
CA VAL A 79 31.10 10.41 35.81
C VAL A 79 32.08 9.24 35.58
N VAL A 80 32.46 8.98 34.33
CA VAL A 80 33.70 8.29 34.00
C VAL A 80 34.59 9.26 33.23
N ALA A 81 35.72 9.58 33.84
CA ALA A 81 36.77 10.41 33.31
C ALA A 81 37.29 9.91 31.93
N PRO A 82 37.86 10.79 31.09
CA PRO A 82 38.36 10.39 29.78
C PRO A 82 39.65 9.58 29.94
N SER A 83 39.64 8.33 29.51
CA SER A 83 40.89 7.61 29.26
C SER A 83 41.44 8.01 27.89
N PRO A 84 42.71 8.45 27.79
CA PRO A 84 43.40 8.56 26.52
C PRO A 84 43.73 7.14 26.02
N ASP A 85 43.99 7.01 24.73
CA ASP A 85 44.41 5.78 24.05
C ASP A 85 43.30 4.77 23.71
N SER A 86 42.62 5.07 22.60
CA SER A 86 42.39 4.06 21.58
C SER A 86 42.54 4.75 20.23
N GLN A 87 43.70 4.53 19.61
CA GLN A 87 44.00 4.98 18.25
C GLN A 87 42.84 4.59 17.33
N GLN A 88 42.03 5.57 16.97
CA GLN A 88 41.00 5.42 15.95
C GLN A 88 41.71 5.09 14.64
N VAL A 89 41.67 3.81 14.27
CA VAL A 89 42.18 3.35 12.98
C VAL A 89 41.51 4.20 11.88
N PRO A 90 42.27 4.79 10.95
CA PRO A 90 41.71 5.61 9.88
C PRO A 90 40.66 4.79 9.11
N GLY A 91 39.41 5.24 9.14
CA GLY A 91 38.29 4.55 8.47
C GLY A 91 37.30 3.82 9.40
N ALA A 92 37.60 3.65 10.69
CA ALA A 92 36.66 3.02 11.64
C ALA A 92 35.34 3.81 11.78
N ALA A 93 35.42 5.15 11.82
CA ALA A 93 34.24 6.01 11.82
C ALA A 93 33.43 5.91 10.52
N ALA A 94 34.10 5.81 9.38
CA ALA A 94 33.46 5.67 8.07
C ALA A 94 32.78 4.30 7.91
N GLU A 95 33.40 3.23 8.40
CA GLU A 95 32.83 1.89 8.35
C GLU A 95 31.64 1.74 9.31
N ASN A 96 31.68 2.38 10.48
CA ASN A 96 30.53 2.48 11.36
C ASN A 96 29.38 3.26 10.73
N ALA A 97 29.66 4.35 10.01
CA ALA A 97 28.64 5.07 9.25
C ALA A 97 28.02 4.21 8.15
N ARG A 98 28.83 3.44 7.40
CA ARG A 98 28.34 2.51 6.37
C ARG A 98 27.52 1.36 6.94
N ARG A 99 27.91 0.80 8.09
CA ARG A 99 27.12 -0.23 8.78
C ARG A 99 25.78 0.33 9.24
N ARG A 100 25.76 1.55 9.79
CA ARG A 100 24.54 2.22 10.24
C ARG A 100 23.59 2.54 9.08
N LEU A 101 24.11 3.01 7.95
CA LEU A 101 23.34 3.22 6.73
C LEU A 101 22.81 1.89 6.17
N ARG A 102 23.62 0.83 6.14
CA ARG A 102 23.16 -0.51 5.71
C ARG A 102 22.09 -1.09 6.64
N SER A 103 22.19 -0.89 7.96
CA SER A 103 21.13 -1.33 8.88
C SER A 103 19.83 -0.54 8.70
N MET A 104 19.91 0.75 8.36
CA MET A 104 18.73 1.58 8.06
C MET A 104 18.07 1.14 6.75
N MET A 105 18.85 0.95 5.68
CA MET A 105 18.33 0.47 4.40
C MET A 105 17.68 -0.92 4.51
N ARG A 106 18.22 -1.79 5.37
CA ARG A 106 17.66 -3.14 5.59
C ARG A 106 16.40 -3.13 6.46
N ALA A 107 16.25 -2.16 7.37
CA ALA A 107 15.04 -1.99 8.17
C ALA A 107 13.87 -1.41 7.35
N ASP A 108 14.16 -0.60 6.32
CA ASP A 108 13.17 -0.12 5.36
C ASP A 108 12.70 -1.24 4.41
N ASP A 109 13.59 -2.15 3.99
CA ASP A 109 13.21 -3.34 3.18
C ASP A 109 12.35 -4.36 3.97
N GLU A 110 12.62 -4.56 5.26
CA GLU A 110 11.84 -5.46 6.12
C GLU A 110 10.49 -4.85 6.55
N SER A 111 10.34 -3.52 6.43
CA SER A 111 9.08 -2.80 6.64
C SER A 111 8.19 -2.82 5.38
N GLY A 112 8.14 -3.95 4.66
CA GLY A 112 6.96 -4.43 3.93
C GLY A 112 6.34 -3.54 2.84
N GLY A 113 6.98 -2.45 2.44
CA GLY A 113 6.63 -1.70 1.25
C GLY A 113 7.32 -2.33 0.06
N ALA A 114 6.87 -3.52 -0.36
CA ALA A 114 7.20 -4.00 -1.70
C ALA A 114 7.04 -2.81 -2.64
N THR A 115 8.08 -2.48 -3.40
CA THR A 115 8.01 -1.51 -4.47
C THR A 115 6.98 -2.04 -5.47
N VAL A 116 5.70 -1.80 -5.18
CA VAL A 116 4.60 -2.11 -6.07
C VAL A 116 4.86 -1.22 -7.25
N ASP A 117 5.42 -1.81 -8.30
CA ASP A 117 5.67 -1.13 -9.55
C ASP A 117 4.36 -0.42 -9.91
N PRO A 118 4.33 0.93 -9.97
CA PRO A 118 3.08 1.67 -10.20
C PRO A 118 2.35 1.20 -11.48
N PHE A 119 3.13 0.62 -12.40
CA PHE A 119 2.68 0.00 -13.64
C PHE A 119 2.00 -1.37 -13.44
N ALA A 120 2.46 -2.21 -12.50
CA ALA A 120 1.83 -3.50 -12.22
C ALA A 120 0.40 -3.36 -11.69
N GLY A 121 0.15 -2.33 -10.86
CA GLY A 121 -1.20 -1.99 -10.41
C GLY A 121 -2.10 -1.48 -11.55
N ALA A 122 -1.52 -0.79 -12.54
CA ALA A 122 -2.25 -0.31 -13.71
C ALA A 122 -2.65 -1.46 -14.65
N GLU A 123 -1.76 -2.41 -14.92
CA GLU A 123 -2.07 -3.59 -15.74
C GLU A 123 -3.13 -4.48 -15.08
N THR A 124 -3.02 -4.70 -13.77
CA THR A 124 -4.00 -5.46 -12.98
C THR A 124 -5.37 -4.80 -13.05
N TYR A 125 -5.43 -3.47 -12.92
CA TYR A 125 -6.67 -2.71 -13.09
C TYR A 125 -7.28 -2.87 -14.49
N VAL A 126 -6.47 -2.79 -15.55
CA VAL A 126 -6.97 -2.94 -16.93
C VAL A 126 -7.60 -4.31 -17.15
N LYS A 127 -6.94 -5.39 -16.72
CA LYS A 127 -7.47 -6.76 -16.82
C LYS A 127 -8.77 -6.95 -16.05
N LEU A 128 -8.83 -6.46 -14.81
CA LEU A 128 -10.03 -6.53 -13.98
C LEU A 128 -11.18 -5.71 -14.58
N ARG A 129 -10.88 -4.53 -15.13
CA ARG A 129 -11.87 -3.69 -15.80
C ARG A 129 -12.43 -4.38 -17.04
N GLU A 130 -11.59 -4.90 -17.92
CA GLU A 130 -12.03 -5.53 -19.16
C GLU A 130 -12.89 -6.76 -18.88
N THR A 131 -12.44 -7.61 -17.95
CA THR A 131 -13.20 -8.80 -17.54
C THR A 131 -14.51 -8.44 -16.84
N ALA A 132 -14.55 -7.41 -16.00
CA ALA A 132 -15.79 -6.94 -15.37
C ALA A 132 -16.79 -6.41 -16.43
N LEU A 133 -16.32 -5.65 -17.41
CA LEU A 133 -17.16 -5.09 -18.48
C LEU A 133 -17.67 -6.14 -19.47
N THR A 134 -17.05 -7.33 -19.55
CA THR A 134 -17.56 -8.42 -20.40
C THR A 134 -18.90 -8.99 -19.90
N GLY A 135 -19.29 -8.73 -18.65
CA GLY A 135 -20.50 -9.28 -18.03
C GLY A 135 -20.39 -10.78 -17.67
N ASN A 136 -19.26 -11.43 -17.96
CA ASN A 136 -19.02 -12.81 -17.54
C ASN A 136 -18.28 -12.86 -16.20
N VAL A 137 -19.03 -13.21 -15.16
CA VAL A 137 -18.52 -13.28 -13.78
C VAL A 137 -17.37 -14.28 -13.63
N ALA A 138 -17.33 -15.36 -14.43
CA ALA A 138 -16.26 -16.35 -14.34
C ALA A 138 -14.90 -15.78 -14.79
N PHE A 139 -14.87 -14.97 -15.85
CA PHE A 139 -13.63 -14.31 -16.31
C PHE A 139 -13.12 -13.30 -15.29
N PHE A 140 -14.04 -12.55 -14.69
CA PHE A 140 -13.69 -11.64 -13.60
C PHE A 140 -13.14 -12.40 -12.39
N GLN A 141 -13.77 -13.51 -12.00
CA GLN A 141 -13.31 -14.35 -10.89
C GLN A 141 -11.91 -14.93 -11.15
N THR A 142 -11.60 -15.35 -12.38
CA THR A 142 -10.26 -15.82 -12.74
C THR A 142 -9.24 -14.69 -12.65
N ALA A 143 -9.52 -13.52 -13.25
CA ALA A 143 -8.62 -12.38 -13.17
C ALA A 143 -8.41 -11.89 -11.73
N LEU A 144 -9.45 -11.95 -10.89
CA LEU A 144 -9.38 -11.63 -9.47
C LEU A 144 -8.56 -12.65 -8.68
N ALA A 145 -8.70 -13.93 -8.99
CA ALA A 145 -7.92 -15.01 -8.40
C ALA A 145 -6.43 -14.84 -8.70
N ASP A 146 -6.10 -14.55 -9.96
CA ASP A 146 -4.73 -14.30 -10.42
C ASP A 146 -4.14 -13.04 -9.77
N ALA A 147 -4.91 -11.94 -9.69
CA ALA A 147 -4.46 -10.69 -9.11
C ALA A 147 -4.20 -10.77 -7.59
N LEU A 148 -5.00 -11.55 -6.87
CA LEU A 148 -4.87 -11.73 -5.41
C LEU A 148 -4.02 -12.94 -5.03
N GLU A 149 -3.61 -13.75 -6.00
CA GLU A 149 -2.94 -15.05 -5.80
C GLU A 149 -3.75 -15.98 -4.85
N ILE A 150 -5.04 -16.13 -5.12
CA ILE A 150 -5.95 -17.00 -4.37
C ILE A 150 -6.55 -18.08 -5.27
N ASP A 151 -7.08 -19.15 -4.69
CA ASP A 151 -7.87 -20.16 -5.41
C ASP A 151 -9.13 -19.53 -6.04
N PHE A 152 -9.48 -20.01 -7.22
CA PHE A 152 -10.72 -19.69 -7.93
C PHE A 152 -11.97 -19.92 -7.07
N SER A 153 -12.00 -20.98 -6.25
CA SER A 153 -13.14 -21.23 -5.35
C SER A 153 -13.34 -20.10 -4.33
N THR A 154 -12.24 -19.57 -3.80
CA THR A 154 -12.26 -18.44 -2.88
C THR A 154 -12.66 -17.16 -3.60
N ALA A 155 -12.08 -16.86 -4.78
CA ALA A 155 -12.48 -15.71 -5.60
C ALA A 155 -13.97 -15.72 -5.98
N ARG A 156 -14.52 -16.92 -6.27
CA ARG A 156 -15.95 -17.11 -6.51
C ARG A 156 -16.79 -16.80 -5.27
N SER A 157 -16.37 -17.25 -4.09
CA SER A 157 -17.09 -16.96 -2.84
C SER A 157 -17.11 -15.45 -2.51
N LEU A 158 -16.03 -14.73 -2.83
CA LEU A 158 -15.94 -13.27 -2.61
C LEU A 158 -16.93 -12.48 -3.46
N THR A 159 -17.25 -12.98 -4.66
CA THR A 159 -18.13 -12.31 -5.63
C THR A 159 -19.56 -12.87 -5.63
N ALA A 160 -19.76 -14.10 -5.16
CA ALA A 160 -21.09 -14.72 -5.07
C ALA A 160 -21.96 -14.12 -3.96
N ASN A 161 -21.33 -13.49 -2.95
CA ASN A 161 -22.07 -12.79 -1.91
C ASN A 161 -22.83 -11.60 -2.51
N GLN A 162 -24.10 -11.44 -2.15
CA GLN A 162 -24.92 -10.27 -2.56
C GLN A 162 -24.33 -8.93 -2.08
N ASN A 163 -23.37 -8.97 -1.16
CA ASN A 163 -22.70 -7.80 -0.63
C ASN A 163 -21.31 -7.64 -1.26
N TYR A 164 -21.06 -6.48 -1.87
CA TYR A 164 -19.76 -6.13 -2.45
C TYR A 164 -18.66 -5.82 -1.40
N THR A 165 -18.88 -6.05 -0.11
CA THR A 165 -17.92 -5.71 0.97
C THR A 165 -16.65 -6.56 0.92
N SER A 166 -16.77 -7.83 0.56
CA SER A 166 -15.64 -8.73 0.34
C SER A 166 -14.82 -8.30 -0.88
N LEU A 167 -15.50 -7.93 -1.98
CA LEU A 167 -14.85 -7.38 -3.16
C LEU A 167 -14.17 -6.04 -2.85
N LEU A 168 -14.80 -5.18 -2.06
CA LEU A 168 -14.25 -3.88 -1.66
C LEU A 168 -12.91 -4.06 -0.92
N ALA A 169 -12.84 -5.02 0.01
CA ALA A 169 -11.58 -5.36 0.68
C ALA A 169 -10.53 -5.92 -0.29
N ALA A 170 -10.92 -6.76 -1.25
CA ALA A 170 -10.00 -7.22 -2.29
C ALA A 170 -9.43 -6.07 -3.14
N LEU A 171 -10.28 -5.17 -3.63
CA LEU A 171 -9.86 -4.02 -4.44
C LEU A 171 -8.99 -3.05 -3.64
N ARG A 172 -9.22 -2.93 -2.33
CA ARG A 172 -8.39 -2.11 -1.43
C ARG A 172 -7.02 -2.74 -1.15
N ALA A 173 -6.94 -4.07 -1.06
CA ALA A 173 -5.67 -4.79 -0.94
C ALA A 173 -4.79 -4.65 -2.19
N LEU A 174 -5.42 -4.54 -3.37
CA LEU A 174 -4.76 -4.25 -4.65
C LEU A 174 -4.36 -2.78 -4.85
N ASP A 175 -4.53 -1.94 -3.82
CA ASP A 175 -4.19 -0.52 -3.84
C ASP A 175 -4.84 0.29 -4.97
N LEU A 176 -6.06 -0.11 -5.37
CA LEU A 176 -6.83 0.61 -6.37
C LEU A 176 -7.38 1.92 -5.79
N GLY A 177 -7.42 2.99 -6.59
CA GLY A 177 -8.07 4.23 -6.19
C GLY A 177 -9.60 4.11 -6.13
N GLU A 178 -10.27 5.05 -5.45
CA GLU A 178 -11.73 5.10 -5.28
C GLU A 178 -12.48 4.94 -6.61
N GLU A 179 -12.12 5.74 -7.61
CA GLU A 179 -12.76 5.76 -8.94
C GLU A 179 -12.62 4.41 -9.67
N ARG A 180 -11.43 3.80 -9.57
CA ARG A 180 -11.12 2.52 -10.21
C ARG A 180 -11.89 1.38 -9.56
N ALA A 181 -11.92 1.37 -8.23
CA ALA A 181 -12.65 0.39 -7.45
C ALA A 181 -14.17 0.52 -7.68
N PHE A 182 -14.68 1.74 -7.74
CA PHE A 182 -16.10 2.00 -8.03
C PHE A 182 -16.50 1.46 -9.40
N LEU A 183 -15.74 1.77 -10.46
CA LEU A 183 -16.05 1.31 -11.81
C LEU A 183 -16.12 -0.22 -11.90
N ILE A 184 -15.15 -0.92 -11.30
CA ILE A 184 -15.15 -2.39 -11.26
C ILE A 184 -16.38 -2.90 -10.49
N THR A 185 -16.70 -2.29 -9.34
CA THR A 185 -17.81 -2.72 -8.50
C THR A 185 -19.16 -2.54 -9.20
N VAL A 186 -19.38 -1.42 -9.89
CA VAL A 186 -20.62 -1.17 -10.65
C VAL A 186 -20.75 -2.13 -11.84
N ALA A 187 -19.64 -2.45 -12.51
CA ALA A 187 -19.66 -3.41 -13.62
C ALA A 187 -20.03 -4.84 -13.15
N VAL A 188 -19.58 -5.23 -11.96
CA VAL A 188 -19.89 -6.57 -11.39
C VAL A 188 -21.28 -6.61 -10.73
N TYR A 189 -21.70 -5.51 -10.10
CA TYR A 189 -22.97 -5.40 -9.36
C TYR A 189 -23.82 -4.21 -9.84
N PRO A 190 -24.35 -4.23 -11.07
CA PRO A 190 -25.11 -3.09 -11.61
C PRO A 190 -26.39 -2.80 -10.83
N THR A 191 -26.98 -3.81 -10.17
CA THR A 191 -28.24 -3.69 -9.42
C THR A 191 -28.07 -2.99 -8.06
N GLU A 192 -26.85 -2.91 -7.53
CA GLU A 192 -26.57 -2.34 -6.21
C GLU A 192 -26.47 -0.80 -6.22
N PHE A 193 -26.45 -0.18 -7.40
CA PHE A 193 -26.27 1.27 -7.57
C PHE A 193 -27.41 1.98 -8.33
N PRO A 194 -28.68 1.85 -7.91
CA PRO A 194 -29.80 2.49 -8.59
C PRO A 194 -29.91 4.00 -8.34
N HIS A 195 -29.35 4.51 -7.24
CA HIS A 195 -29.51 5.91 -6.80
C HIS A 195 -28.20 6.54 -6.28
N PRO A 196 -28.01 7.87 -6.39
CA PRO A 196 -26.77 8.55 -6.00
C PRO A 196 -26.34 8.33 -4.53
N GLN A 197 -27.29 8.05 -3.63
CA GLN A 197 -26.98 7.73 -2.24
C GLN A 197 -26.18 6.41 -2.10
N ALA A 198 -26.39 5.44 -2.98
CA ALA A 198 -25.62 4.18 -2.96
C ALA A 198 -24.15 4.42 -3.31
N ILE A 199 -23.90 5.33 -4.27
CA ILE A 199 -22.56 5.76 -4.66
C ILE A 199 -21.88 6.45 -3.47
N ARG A 200 -22.57 7.35 -2.78
CA ARG A 200 -22.02 8.02 -1.58
C ARG A 200 -21.65 7.02 -0.49
N ILE A 201 -22.55 6.07 -0.18
CA ILE A 201 -22.31 5.03 0.83
C ILE A 201 -21.10 4.16 0.44
N PHE A 202 -20.96 3.83 -0.84
CA PHE A 202 -19.79 3.09 -1.32
C PHE A 202 -18.49 3.86 -1.10
N LEU A 203 -18.44 5.14 -1.49
CA LEU A 203 -17.25 5.97 -1.31
C LEU A 203 -16.89 6.14 0.17
N ASP A 204 -17.87 6.38 1.03
CA ASP A 204 -17.65 6.49 2.48
C ASP A 204 -17.10 5.19 3.06
N ARG A 205 -17.65 4.02 2.67
CA ARG A 205 -17.13 2.71 3.08
C ARG A 205 -15.72 2.44 2.56
N TYR A 206 -15.43 2.87 1.33
CA TYR A 206 -14.11 2.70 0.73
C TYR A 206 -13.04 3.50 1.46
N ARG A 207 -13.36 4.74 1.85
CA ARG A 207 -12.48 5.61 2.63
C ARG A 207 -12.23 5.09 4.05
N LEU A 208 -13.27 4.56 4.69
CA LEU A 208 -13.17 3.97 6.02
C LEU A 208 -12.39 2.65 6.03
N LEU A 209 -12.30 1.94 4.89
CA LEU A 209 -11.51 0.73 4.81
C LEU A 209 -10.02 1.05 4.62
N HIS A 210 -9.27 0.93 5.71
CA HIS A 210 -7.82 1.04 5.68
C HIS A 210 -7.17 -0.11 4.90
N ARG A 211 -6.06 0.21 4.22
CA ARG A 211 -5.29 -0.76 3.43
C ARG A 211 -4.80 -1.93 4.29
N ASP A 212 -4.38 -1.67 5.52
CA ASP A 212 -3.87 -2.71 6.42
C ASP A 212 -4.94 -3.75 6.78
N ALA A 213 -6.16 -3.29 7.11
CA ALA A 213 -7.29 -4.17 7.38
C ALA A 213 -7.70 -4.99 6.15
N ALA A 214 -7.52 -4.44 4.94
CA ALA A 214 -7.74 -5.17 3.69
C ALA A 214 -6.66 -6.24 3.44
N LEU A 215 -5.39 -5.92 3.72
CA LEU A 215 -4.29 -6.87 3.63
C LEU A 215 -4.43 -8.02 4.63
N ASP A 216 -4.91 -7.76 5.85
CA ASP A 216 -5.17 -8.80 6.84
C ASP A 216 -6.26 -9.78 6.39
N ARG A 217 -7.32 -9.27 5.75
CA ARG A 217 -8.34 -10.13 5.12
C ARG A 217 -7.75 -10.96 3.99
N LEU A 218 -6.90 -10.38 3.15
CA LEU A 218 -6.21 -11.09 2.08
C LEU A 218 -5.31 -12.21 2.62
N ARG A 219 -4.57 -11.96 3.72
CA ARG A 219 -3.78 -12.99 4.41
C ARG A 219 -4.66 -14.14 4.90
N GLY A 220 -5.83 -13.82 5.46
CA GLY A 220 -6.82 -14.83 5.87
C GLY A 220 -7.30 -15.70 4.70
N TRP A 221 -7.60 -15.09 3.55
CA TRP A 221 -8.00 -15.83 2.35
C TRP A 221 -6.87 -16.68 1.79
N LYS A 222 -5.64 -16.15 1.71
CA LYS A 222 -4.46 -16.93 1.30
C LYS A 222 -4.24 -18.13 2.23
N ALA A 223 -4.36 -17.95 3.55
CA ALA A 223 -4.26 -19.05 4.50
C ALA A 223 -5.36 -20.12 4.30
N GLU A 224 -6.58 -19.71 3.96
CA GLU A 224 -7.67 -20.63 3.64
C GLU A 224 -7.38 -21.45 2.36
N THR A 225 -6.82 -20.80 1.33
CA THR A 225 -6.43 -21.48 0.08
C THR A 225 -5.34 -22.51 0.32
N LEU A 226 -4.30 -22.16 1.09
CA LEU A 226 -3.23 -23.09 1.48
C LEU A 226 -3.79 -24.26 2.30
N SER A 227 -4.68 -23.98 3.25
CA SER A 227 -5.33 -25.01 4.06
C SER A 227 -6.18 -25.98 3.22
N LYS A 228 -6.91 -25.47 2.21
CA LYS A 228 -7.67 -26.31 1.26
C LYS A 228 -6.73 -27.17 0.41
N ALA A 229 -5.63 -26.60 -0.08
CA ALA A 229 -4.64 -27.33 -0.87
C ALA A 229 -4.02 -28.50 -0.07
N ILE A 230 -3.64 -28.26 1.19
CA ILE A 230 -3.08 -29.30 2.07
C ILE A 230 -4.10 -30.41 2.33
N ARG A 231 -5.37 -30.06 2.65
CA ARG A 231 -6.43 -31.07 2.84
C ARG A 231 -6.67 -31.91 1.60
N ASN A 232 -6.65 -31.29 0.42
CA ASN A 232 -6.87 -32.00 -0.83
C ASN A 232 -5.68 -32.93 -1.16
N ALA A 233 -4.45 -32.49 -0.95
CA ALA A 233 -3.26 -33.33 -1.11
C ALA A 233 -3.28 -34.56 -0.18
N GLY A 234 -3.66 -34.37 1.09
CA GLY A 234 -3.82 -35.48 2.04
C GLY A 234 -4.92 -36.48 1.65
N ARG A 235 -6.03 -35.99 1.09
CA ARG A 235 -7.11 -36.87 0.56
C ARG A 235 -6.67 -37.67 -0.67
N VAL A 236 -5.84 -37.09 -1.55
CA VAL A 236 -5.31 -37.80 -2.72
C VAL A 236 -4.35 -38.91 -2.30
N ALA A 237 -3.48 -38.67 -1.32
CA ALA A 237 -2.59 -39.69 -0.77
C ALA A 237 -3.36 -40.87 -0.14
N ALA A 238 -4.38 -40.58 0.69
CA ALA A 238 -5.19 -41.62 1.33
C ALA A 238 -5.97 -42.51 0.35
N ASN A 239 -6.38 -41.97 -0.81
CA ASN A 239 -7.07 -42.74 -1.85
C ASN A 239 -6.11 -43.57 -2.74
N ALA A 240 -4.80 -43.31 -2.69
CA ALA A 240 -3.80 -44.09 -3.43
C ALA A 240 -3.50 -45.44 -2.75
N ASP A 241 -3.54 -45.48 -1.41
CA ASP A 241 -3.25 -46.69 -0.63
C ASP A 241 -4.34 -47.77 -0.76
N VAL A 242 -5.60 -47.37 -0.99
CA VAL A 242 -6.73 -48.31 -1.13
C VAL A 242 -6.65 -49.12 -2.44
N ARG A 243 -5.98 -48.62 -3.49
CA ARG A 243 -5.92 -49.30 -4.80
C ARG A 243 -4.83 -50.38 -4.91
N LYS A 244 -3.95 -50.52 -3.92
CA LYS A 244 -2.82 -51.47 -3.98
C LYS A 244 -3.05 -52.79 -3.23
N ALA A 245 -4.15 -52.93 -2.48
CA ALA A 245 -4.35 -54.09 -1.60
C ALA A 245 -5.10 -55.29 -2.22
N ASP A 246 -5.64 -55.19 -3.45
CA ASP A 246 -6.60 -56.20 -3.97
C ASP A 246 -6.13 -57.02 -5.18
N SER A 247 -4.83 -56.97 -5.56
CA SER A 247 -4.33 -57.70 -6.75
C SER A 247 -3.58 -59.00 -6.49
N ASP A 248 -3.31 -59.40 -5.24
CA ASP A 248 -2.37 -60.50 -4.94
C ASP A 248 -3.01 -61.82 -4.45
N ASN A 249 -4.33 -62.00 -4.52
CA ASN A 249 -4.97 -63.24 -4.03
C ASN A 249 -5.71 -64.09 -5.10
N THR A 250 -5.12 -64.27 -6.29
CA THR A 250 -5.63 -65.23 -7.29
C THR A 250 -4.52 -66.07 -7.95
N ALA A 251 -3.82 -66.89 -7.18
CA ALA A 251 -3.04 -67.99 -7.76
C ALA A 251 -2.72 -69.11 -6.75
N ALA A 252 -3.67 -70.01 -6.47
CA ALA A 252 -3.37 -71.41 -6.17
C ALA A 252 -4.65 -72.27 -6.13
N SER A 253 -4.91 -73.04 -7.17
CA SER A 253 -5.78 -74.22 -7.08
C SER A 253 -5.08 -75.38 -7.81
N PRO A 254 -4.71 -76.46 -7.11
CA PRO A 254 -3.96 -77.56 -7.71
C PRO A 254 -4.89 -78.51 -8.46
N LYS A 255 -4.48 -78.91 -9.67
CA LYS A 255 -5.14 -79.96 -10.46
C LYS A 255 -4.79 -81.34 -9.87
N ALA A 256 -5.80 -82.10 -9.43
CA ALA A 256 -5.68 -83.50 -9.05
C ALA A 256 -6.63 -84.40 -9.87
N ARG A 257 -6.07 -84.98 -10.94
CA ARG A 257 -6.12 -86.37 -11.47
C ARG A 257 -7.27 -87.36 -11.11
N ARG A 258 -7.74 -88.04 -12.18
CA ARG A 258 -8.37 -89.40 -12.32
C ARG A 258 -9.80 -89.59 -11.78
N VAL A 259 -10.68 -90.41 -12.36
CA VAL A 259 -10.59 -91.65 -13.17
C VAL A 259 -11.53 -91.59 -14.36
#